data_AF-A0A2U3LNX4-F1
#
_entry.id   AF-A0A2U3LNX4-F1
#
_cell.length_a   1.000
_cell.length_b   1.000
_cell.length_c   1.000
_cell.angle_alpha   90.00
_cell.angle_beta   90.00
_cell.angle_gamma   90.00
#
_symmetry.space_group_name_H-M   'P 1'
#
loop_
_entity.id
_entity.type
_entity.pdbx_description
1 polymer ?
#
loop_
_entity_poly.entity_id
_entity_poly.type
_entity_poly.pdbx_seq_one_letter_code
_entity_poly.pdbx_strand_id
1 'polypeptide(L)'
;MWVDSNHNGISDPLELLTMQQAGISAISVHYLPDNWTDSYGNRFQNRAQITWSDPNHGNGKGQGSGGGRAQWAYDVVLLSATGK
;
A
#
# COMPACT_ATOMS: atom_id res chain seq x y z
N MET A 1 -3.47 9.40 4.74
CA MET A 1 -3.30 7.95 4.74
C MET A 1 -4.23 7.40 5.80
N TRP A 2 -5.01 6.37 5.48
CA TRP A 2 -5.89 5.71 6.44
C TRP A 2 -5.28 4.36 6.80
N VAL A 3 -5.24 4.05 8.10
CA VAL A 3 -4.88 2.73 8.63
C VAL A 3 -6.04 2.25 9.47
N ASP A 4 -6.88 1.40 8.89
CA ASP A 4 -7.95 0.73 9.62
C ASP A 4 -7.33 -0.18 10.68
N SER A 5 -7.27 0.31 11.92
CA SER A 5 -6.54 -0.31 13.01
C SER A 5 -7.45 -1.26 13.79
N ASN A 6 -8.75 -0.99 13.78
CA ASN A 6 -9.76 -1.79 14.47
C ASN A 6 -10.46 -2.80 13.53
N HIS A 7 -10.15 -2.77 12.22
CA HIS A 7 -10.65 -3.67 11.18
C HIS A 7 -12.17 -3.59 10.96
N ASN A 8 -12.77 -2.42 11.15
CA ASN A 8 -14.22 -2.22 11.01
C ASN A 8 -14.65 -1.60 9.68
N GLY A 9 -13.70 -1.19 8.83
CA GLY A 9 -13.97 -0.57 7.53
C GLY A 9 -14.52 0.86 7.58
N ILE A 10 -14.48 1.53 8.74
CA ILE A 10 -14.93 2.90 8.97
C ILE A 10 -13.72 3.74 9.34
N SER A 11 -13.55 4.90 8.70
CA SER A 11 -12.46 5.80 9.06
C SER A 11 -12.74 6.52 10.38
N ASP A 12 -12.00 6.17 11.43
CA ASP A 12 -12.03 6.89 12.69
C ASP A 12 -10.98 8.02 12.75
N PRO A 13 -11.18 9.09 13.55
CA PRO A 13 -10.28 10.25 13.58
C PRO A 13 -8.81 9.92 13.91
N LEU A 14 -8.55 8.88 14.71
CA LEU A 14 -7.20 8.47 15.11
C LEU A 14 -6.52 7.55 14.09
N GLU A 15 -7.22 7.14 13.04
CA GLU A 15 -6.70 6.26 11.97
C GLU A 15 -6.20 7.04 10.75
N LEU A 16 -6.45 8.35 10.73
CA LEU A 16 -6.05 9.24 9.65
C LEU A 16 -4.71 9.89 9.96
N LEU A 17 -3.73 9.61 9.10
CA LEU A 17 -2.39 10.18 9.15
C LEU A 17 -2.20 11.17 8.01
N THR A 18 -1.54 12.29 8.30
CA THR A 18 -0.92 13.12 7.24
C THR A 18 0.19 12.33 6.53
N MET A 19 0.62 12.78 5.35
CA MET A 19 1.76 12.15 4.66
C MET A 19 3.04 12.16 5.52
N GLN A 20 3.28 13.27 6.24
CA GLN A 20 4.41 13.41 7.16
C GLN A 20 4.33 12.40 8.32
N GLN A 21 3.16 12.26 8.95
CA GLN A 21 2.95 11.29 10.03
C GLN A 21 3.12 9.85 9.54
N ALA A 22 2.73 9.58 8.29
CA ALA A 22 2.96 8.27 7.65
C ALA A 22 4.42 8.06 7.22
N GLY A 23 5.29 9.09 7.25
CA GLY A 23 6.67 9.00 6.76
C GLY A 23 6.80 8.98 5.23
N ILE A 24 5.77 9.40 4.49
CA ILE A 24 5.77 9.46 3.03
C ILE A 24 6.25 10.83 2.58
N SER A 25 7.31 10.86 1.76
CA SER A 25 7.81 12.10 1.16
C SER A 25 7.25 12.35 -0.24
N ALA A 26 6.97 11.29 -1.00
CA ALA A 26 6.40 11.42 -2.35
C ALA A 26 5.64 10.15 -2.78
N ILE A 27 4.65 10.35 -3.66
CA ILE A 27 3.87 9.29 -4.31
C ILE A 27 4.04 9.49 -5.82
N SER A 28 4.52 8.46 -6.52
CA SER A 28 4.62 8.49 -7.98
C SER A 28 3.24 8.45 -8.62
N VAL A 29 3.01 9.27 -9.65
CA VAL A 29 1.82 9.19 -10.52
C VAL A 29 2.05 8.28 -11.74
N HIS A 30 3.29 7.83 -11.95
CA HIS A 30 3.62 6.82 -12.93
C HIS A 30 3.39 5.44 -12.32
N TYR A 31 2.28 4.81 -12.71
CA TYR A 31 1.92 3.46 -12.30
C TYR A 31 2.41 2.44 -13.32
N LEU A 32 2.76 1.26 -12.83
CA LEU A 32 3.16 0.10 -13.62
C LEU A 32 2.15 -1.03 -13.38
N PRO A 33 1.80 -1.82 -14.40
CA PRO A 33 0.95 -2.99 -14.21
C PRO A 33 1.65 -4.01 -13.30
N ASP A 34 0.88 -4.61 -12.39
CA ASP A 34 1.28 -5.77 -11.58
C ASP A 34 0.04 -6.63 -11.39
N ASN A 35 0.07 -7.92 -11.77
CA ASN A 35 -1.13 -8.75 -11.79
C ASN A 35 -0.97 -9.91 -10.81
N TRP A 36 -1.45 -9.71 -9.59
CA TRP A 36 -1.38 -10.70 -8.52
C TRP A 36 -2.73 -10.81 -7.79
N THR A 37 -3.01 -12.01 -7.29
CA THR A 37 -4.17 -12.29 -6.46
C THR A 37 -3.68 -13.00 -5.21
N ASP A 38 -4.07 -12.49 -4.05
CA ASP A 38 -3.68 -13.09 -2.77
C ASP A 38 -4.51 -14.35 -2.45
N SER A 39 -4.20 -15.01 -1.34
CA SER A 39 -4.90 -16.23 -0.90
C SER A 39 -6.37 -15.99 -0.52
N TYR A 40 -6.78 -14.73 -0.33
CA TYR A 40 -8.14 -14.34 0.01
C TYR A 40 -8.95 -13.93 -1.23
N GLY A 41 -8.33 -13.93 -2.42
CA GLY A 41 -8.96 -13.53 -3.66
C GLY A 41 -8.91 -12.03 -3.93
N ASN A 42 -8.22 -11.23 -3.11
CA ASN A 42 -8.03 -9.81 -3.41
C ASN A 42 -7.14 -9.66 -4.64
N ARG A 43 -7.55 -8.81 -5.57
CA ARG A 43 -6.83 -8.61 -6.84
C ARG A 43 -6.11 -7.27 -6.86
N PHE A 44 -4.83 -7.33 -7.20
CA PHE A 44 -3.93 -6.20 -7.38
C PHE A 44 -3.58 -6.14 -8.88
N GLN A 45 -3.72 -4.97 -9.50
CA GLN A 45 -3.59 -4.76 -10.95
C GLN A 45 -2.49 -3.74 -11.32
N ASN A 46 -2.24 -2.77 -10.45
CA ASN A 46 -1.29 -1.69 -10.68
C ASN A 46 -0.49 -1.42 -9.41
N ARG A 47 0.72 -0.90 -9.60
CA ARG A 47 1.57 -0.40 -8.52
C ARG A 47 2.24 0.91 -8.88
N ALA A 48 2.46 1.75 -7.88
CA ALA A 48 3.22 2.99 -8.00
C ALA A 48 4.27 3.08 -6.89
N GLN A 49 5.38 3.75 -7.19
CA GLN A 49 6.47 3.90 -6.23
C GLN A 49 6.11 4.94 -5.15
N ILE A 50 6.37 4.59 -3.90
CA ILE A 50 6.35 5.47 -2.73
C ILE A 50 7.80 5.77 -2.35
N THR A 51 8.08 7.05 -2.09
CA THR A 51 9.35 7.46 -1.48
C THR A 51 9.10 7.74 0.00
N TRP A 52 9.86 7.08 0.85
CA TRP A 52 9.81 7.28 2.30
C TRP A 52 10.82 8.34 2.76
N SER A 53 10.45 9.07 3.81
CA SER A 53 11.31 10.05 4.46
C SER A 53 12.49 9.37 5.16
N ASP A 54 12.27 8.20 5.77
CA ASP A 54 13.33 7.37 6.35
C ASP A 54 14.01 6.54 5.24
N PRO A 55 15.34 6.65 5.05
CA PRO A 55 16.03 5.83 4.06
C PRO A 55 16.05 4.32 4.38
N ASN A 56 15.81 3.93 5.62
CA ASN A 56 15.79 2.54 6.08
C ASN A 56 14.37 1.97 6.20
N HIS A 57 13.36 2.64 5.62
CA HIS A 57 11.96 2.25 5.74
C HIS A 57 11.68 0.92 5.01
N GLY A 58 11.89 -0.21 5.70
CA GLY A 58 11.38 -1.57 5.47
C GLY A 58 11.63 -2.26 4.10
N ASN A 59 11.59 -3.60 4.10
CA ASN A 59 11.67 -4.43 2.88
C ASN A 59 10.27 -4.98 2.52
N GLY A 60 9.45 -4.19 1.81
CA GLY A 60 8.19 -4.67 1.25
C GLY A 60 8.37 -5.56 0.01
N LYS A 61 7.33 -6.29 -0.41
CA LYS A 61 7.33 -7.00 -1.69
C LYS A 61 7.53 -6.02 -2.86
N GLY A 62 8.42 -6.39 -3.79
CA GLY A 62 8.76 -5.62 -4.99
C GLY A 62 10.16 -5.00 -5.00
N GLN A 63 11.08 -5.53 -4.17
CA GLN A 63 12.50 -5.18 -4.18
C GLN A 63 13.17 -5.66 -5.49
N GLY A 64 13.05 -4.87 -6.55
CA GLY A 64 13.99 -4.94 -7.68
C GLY A 64 15.29 -4.26 -7.27
N SER A 65 16.40 -5.01 -7.22
CA SER A 65 17.81 -4.61 -7.05
C SER A 65 18.23 -3.48 -6.07
N GLY A 66 17.33 -2.84 -5.34
CA GLY A 66 17.63 -1.67 -4.51
C GLY A 66 16.99 -1.79 -3.13
N GLY A 67 17.68 -2.43 -2.19
CA GLY A 67 17.41 -2.18 -0.78
C GLY A 67 17.61 -0.69 -0.48
N GLY A 68 16.54 0.04 -0.23
CA GLY A 68 16.54 1.49 -0.04
C GLY A 68 15.12 2.10 0.07
N ARG A 69 15.03 3.45 0.09
CA ARG A 69 13.85 4.30 0.42
C ARG A 69 12.57 4.12 -0.44
N ALA A 70 12.53 3.16 -1.35
CA ALA A 70 11.49 3.02 -2.37
C ALA A 70 10.68 1.73 -2.17
N GLN A 71 9.37 1.86 -1.99
CA GLN A 71 8.44 0.75 -1.91
C GLN A 71 7.26 0.92 -2.87
N TRP A 72 6.35 -0.05 -2.93
CA TRP A 72 5.20 -0.04 -3.82
C TRP A 72 3.89 0.19 -3.04
N ALA A 73 3.08 1.11 -3.53
CA ALA A 73 1.65 1.16 -3.24
C ALA A 73 0.91 0.47 -4.38
N TYR A 74 -0.10 -0.30 -4.04
CA TYR A 74 -0.89 -1.08 -4.98
C TYR A 74 -2.34 -0.60 -5.01
N ASP A 75 -3.00 -0.73 -6.16
CA ASP A 75 -4.45 -0.78 -6.16
C ASP A 75 -4.94 -2.12 -5.62
N VAL A 76 -6.17 -2.17 -5.12
CA VAL A 76 -6.79 -3.42 -4.69
C VAL A 76 -8.27 -3.40 -5.03
N VAL A 77 -8.71 -4.48 -5.66
CA VAL A 77 -10.13 -4.80 -5.81
C VAL A 77 -10.44 -5.90 -4.79
N LEU A 78 -11.19 -5.54 -3.77
CA LEU A 78 -11.70 -6.48 -2.78
C LEU A 78 -12.79 -7.31 -3.44
N LEU A 79 -12.53 -8.60 -3.64
CA LEU A 79 -13.57 -9.53 -4.05
C LEU A 79 -14.23 -10.03 -2.77
N SER A 80 -15.47 -9.63 -2.53
CA SER A 80 -16.28 -10.26 -1.49
C SER A 80 -16.33 -11.76 -1.79
N ALA A 81 -15.89 -12.60 -0.86
CA ALA A 81 -16.27 -14.00 -0.88
C ALA A 81 -17.81 -14.01 -0.90
N THR A 82 -18.41 -14.37 -2.04
CA THR A 82 -19.84 -14.60 -2.11
C THR A 82 -20.13 -15.63 -1.03
N GLY A 83 -20.84 -15.23 0.02
CA GLY A 83 -21.18 -16.10 1.13
C GLY A 83 -21.75 -17.41 0.55
N LYS A 84 -21.12 -18.53 0.91
CA LYS A 84 -21.73 -19.84 0.70
C LYS A 84 -22.78 -20.07 1.77
#